data_AF-A0A7J3QUG2-F1
#
_entry.id   AF-A0A7J3QUG2-F1
#
_cell.length_a   1.000
_cell.length_b   1.000
_cell.length_c   1.000
_cell.angle_alpha   90.00
_cell.angle_beta   90.00
_cell.angle_gamma   90.00
#
_symmetry.space_group_name_H-M   'P 1'
#
loop_
_entity.id
_entity.type
_entity.pdbx_description
1 polymer ?
#
loop_
_entity_poly.entity_id
_entity_poly.type
_entity_poly.pdbx_seq_one_letter_code
_entity_poly.pdbx_strand_id
1 'polypeptide(L)'
;MSKRLILRWTTLKGLAAIILFLIIAALIEYVVVVYAISLGVREENPLHGSFQFPGTDWTITVVVSPLFHLVPLSVIIALVFSWICMTKYAAIQPQKPPEGKTKTKQQKKEQIQKTEKLTSRIGGAIGRFFGRIKSGLLRIKGVSYIWSKVSFARATIKSATITILVFSALVLLVSVIAYPGLIYGTFSNMYLRNPSLLEFIKSVNNALKGFVEALGPVGWLCSSINNAIISAAPALRGFASALGGLVKPLVDLPPVGKYLVFQNIAAWVSALSAFLYGFLTRKSYRLRRAKKR
;
A
#
# COMPACT_ATOMS: atom_id res chain seq x y z
N MET A 1 30.89 -11.48 18.77
CA MET A 1 30.56 -10.04 18.90
C MET A 1 29.66 -9.59 17.75
N SER A 2 28.42 -9.19 18.04
CA SER A 2 27.46 -8.75 17.00
C SER A 2 27.76 -7.30 16.62
N LYS A 3 28.29 -7.04 15.42
CA LYS A 3 28.37 -5.69 14.86
C LYS A 3 26.96 -5.14 14.72
N ARG A 4 26.55 -4.24 15.64
CA ARG A 4 25.36 -3.41 15.42
C ARG A 4 25.69 -2.52 14.22
N LEU A 5 24.94 -2.65 13.14
CA LEU A 5 24.97 -1.65 12.08
C LEU A 5 24.34 -0.38 12.66
N ILE A 6 25.19 0.51 13.17
CA ILE A 6 24.76 1.84 13.59
C ILE A 6 24.45 2.59 12.31
N LEU A 7 23.16 2.74 12.05
CA LEU A 7 22.65 3.51 10.93
C LEU A 7 23.00 4.98 11.15
N ARG A 8 24.13 5.43 10.59
CA ARG A 8 24.46 6.86 10.52
C ARG A 8 23.79 7.48 9.31
N TRP A 9 22.59 8.04 9.54
CA TRP A 9 21.85 8.82 8.54
C TRP A 9 22.60 10.08 8.09
N THR A 10 23.59 10.54 8.86
CA THR A 10 24.47 11.67 8.54
C THR A 10 25.56 11.36 7.52
N THR A 11 25.66 10.12 7.03
CA THR A 11 26.58 9.80 5.94
C THR A 11 26.02 10.27 4.60
N LEU A 12 26.89 10.65 3.66
CA LEU A 12 26.51 11.05 2.29
C LEU A 12 25.55 10.05 1.63
N LYS A 13 25.73 8.76 1.92
CA LYS A 13 24.87 7.66 1.43
C LYS A 13 23.48 7.67 2.05
N GLY A 14 23.37 7.98 3.35
CA GLY A 14 22.10 8.12 4.04
C GLY A 14 21.33 9.34 3.54
N LEU A 15 22.03 10.46 3.35
CA LEU A 15 21.47 11.69 2.81
C LEU A 15 20.98 11.51 1.36
N ALA A 16 21.78 10.88 0.49
CA ALA A 16 21.35 10.56 -0.87
C ALA A 16 20.10 9.66 -0.91
N ALA A 17 19.99 8.68 0.00
CA ALA A 17 18.79 7.84 0.10
C ALA A 17 17.55 8.63 0.55
N ILE A 18 17.70 9.56 1.49
CA ILE A 18 16.60 10.44 1.93
C ILE A 18 16.15 11.34 0.78
N ILE A 19 17.09 11.98 0.06
CA ILE A 19 16.78 12.82 -1.09
C ILE A 19 16.04 12.02 -2.16
N LEU A 20 16.54 10.83 -2.51
CA LEU A 20 15.90 9.98 -3.51
C LEU A 20 14.48 9.59 -3.08
N PHE A 21 14.28 9.23 -1.81
CA PHE A 21 12.96 8.90 -1.29
C PHE A 21 12.01 10.11 -1.32
N LEU A 22 12.51 11.30 -0.98
CA LEU A 22 11.75 12.55 -1.09
C LEU A 22 11.30 12.84 -2.52
N ILE A 23 12.20 12.69 -3.50
CA ILE A 23 11.87 12.87 -4.92
C ILE A 23 10.76 11.90 -5.34
N ILE A 24 10.89 10.62 -4.98
CA ILE A 24 9.88 9.60 -5.32
C ILE A 24 8.55 9.90 -4.62
N ALA A 25 8.56 10.27 -3.35
CA ALA A 25 7.35 10.63 -2.60
C ALA A 25 6.67 11.87 -3.21
N ALA A 26 7.44 12.88 -3.58
CA ALA A 26 6.94 14.08 -4.25
C ALA A 26 6.32 13.76 -5.63
N LEU A 27 6.94 12.87 -6.42
CA LEU A 27 6.39 12.42 -7.70
C LEU A 27 5.07 11.66 -7.52
N ILE A 28 5.00 10.78 -6.53
CA ILE A 28 3.75 10.05 -6.22
C ILE A 28 2.66 11.02 -5.78
N GLU A 29 2.97 11.93 -4.85
CA GLU A 29 2.02 12.96 -4.41
C GLU A 29 1.57 13.85 -5.56
N TYR A 30 2.48 14.24 -6.44
CA TYR A 30 2.14 15.01 -7.63
C TYR A 30 1.11 14.27 -8.49
N VAL A 31 1.30 12.97 -8.73
CA VAL A 31 0.33 12.13 -9.44
C VAL A 31 -1.01 12.07 -8.69
N VAL A 32 -1.00 11.94 -7.36
CA VAL A 32 -2.22 11.93 -6.53
C VAL A 32 -2.96 13.27 -6.61
N VAL A 33 -2.25 14.39 -6.58
CA VAL A 33 -2.82 15.75 -6.73
C VAL A 33 -3.43 15.92 -8.11
N VAL A 34 -2.71 15.59 -9.17
CA VAL A 34 -3.23 15.66 -10.55
C VAL A 34 -4.46 14.77 -10.71
N TYR A 35 -4.42 13.58 -10.13
CA TYR A 35 -5.57 12.68 -10.09
C TYR A 35 -6.76 13.31 -9.34
N ALA A 36 -6.54 13.92 -8.18
CA ALA A 36 -7.60 14.60 -7.44
C ALA A 36 -8.21 15.76 -8.24
N ILE A 37 -7.38 16.57 -8.91
CA ILE A 37 -7.84 17.64 -9.79
C ILE A 37 -8.72 17.06 -10.93
N SER A 38 -8.33 15.92 -11.51
CA SER A 38 -9.13 15.24 -12.54
C SER A 38 -10.49 14.72 -12.03
N LEU A 39 -10.59 14.45 -10.72
CA LEU A 39 -11.85 14.10 -10.03
C LEU A 39 -12.67 15.33 -9.63
N GLY A 40 -12.22 16.52 -10.01
CA GLY A 40 -12.95 17.77 -9.80
C GLY A 40 -12.64 18.48 -8.49
N VAL A 41 -11.59 18.11 -7.74
CA VAL A 41 -11.20 18.94 -6.59
C VAL A 41 -10.53 20.21 -7.09
N ARG A 42 -11.05 21.35 -6.62
CA ARG A 42 -10.57 22.70 -6.93
C ARG A 42 -10.41 23.43 -5.62
N GLU A 43 -9.42 24.31 -5.55
CA GLU A 43 -9.28 25.20 -4.43
C GLU A 43 -9.86 26.56 -4.79
N GLU A 44 -10.81 27.02 -3.98
CA GLU A 44 -11.50 28.28 -4.21
C GLU A 44 -10.74 29.47 -3.63
N ASN A 45 -9.92 29.24 -2.60
CA ASN A 45 -9.25 30.29 -1.83
C ASN A 45 -7.75 30.01 -1.68
N PRO A 46 -6.94 30.17 -2.74
CA PRO A 46 -5.49 30.11 -2.62
C PRO A 46 -4.96 31.28 -1.78
N LEU A 47 -3.88 31.07 -1.04
CA LEU A 47 -3.22 32.12 -0.26
C LEU A 47 -2.34 32.94 -1.20
N HIS A 48 -2.61 34.25 -1.28
CA HIS A 48 -1.81 35.20 -2.02
C HIS A 48 -0.88 35.96 -1.06
N GLY A 49 0.42 35.86 -1.29
CA GLY A 49 1.42 36.69 -0.62
C GLY A 49 2.17 37.53 -1.65
N SER A 50 2.16 38.85 -1.50
CA SER A 50 2.98 39.76 -2.32
C SER A 50 4.07 40.37 -1.46
N PHE A 51 5.33 40.22 -1.89
CA PHE A 51 6.48 40.86 -1.24
C PHE A 51 7.11 41.84 -2.22
N GLN A 52 7.29 43.08 -1.77
CA GLN A 52 7.94 44.13 -2.52
C GLN A 52 9.39 44.23 -2.04
N PHE A 53 10.35 44.10 -2.95
CA PHE A 53 11.77 44.18 -2.56
C PHE A 53 12.14 45.62 -2.26
N PRO A 54 12.67 45.94 -1.07
CA PRO A 54 13.04 47.30 -0.72
C PRO A 54 14.14 47.80 -1.68
N GLY A 55 13.89 48.92 -2.35
CA GLY A 55 14.80 49.53 -3.32
C GLY A 55 14.55 49.15 -4.80
N THR A 56 13.51 48.38 -5.11
CA THR A 56 13.08 48.08 -6.48
C THR A 56 11.55 48.08 -6.60
N ASP A 57 10.99 48.41 -7.76
CA ASP A 57 9.54 48.29 -8.01
C ASP A 57 9.08 46.84 -8.27
N TRP A 58 9.95 45.86 -8.01
CA TRP A 58 9.65 44.44 -8.25
C TRP A 58 8.79 43.88 -7.13
N THR A 59 7.58 43.46 -7.49
CA THR A 59 6.65 42.74 -6.62
C THR A 59 6.67 41.26 -6.99
N ILE A 60 7.09 40.41 -6.05
CA ILE A 60 6.98 38.95 -6.20
C ILE A 60 5.68 38.50 -5.56
N THR A 61 4.77 37.97 -6.38
CA THR A 61 3.54 37.32 -5.93
C THR A 61 3.75 35.82 -5.82
N VAL A 62 3.66 35.29 -4.60
CA VAL A 62 3.69 33.87 -4.31
C VAL A 62 2.26 33.42 -4.03
N VAL A 63 1.76 32.52 -4.86
CA VAL A 63 0.45 31.88 -4.66
C VAL A 63 0.71 30.51 -4.05
N VAL A 64 0.36 30.35 -2.78
CA VAL A 64 0.46 29.06 -2.09
C VAL A 64 -0.95 28.52 -1.97
N SER A 65 -1.20 27.34 -2.52
CA SER A 65 -2.46 26.62 -2.32
C SER A 65 -2.34 25.71 -1.10
N PRO A 66 -2.99 25.99 0.05
CA PRO A 66 -3.03 25.07 1.19
C PRO A 66 -3.40 23.64 0.79
N LEU A 67 -4.39 23.49 -0.09
CA LEU A 67 -4.92 22.18 -0.50
C LEU A 67 -3.93 21.39 -1.35
N PHE A 68 -3.22 22.05 -2.27
CA PHE A 68 -2.33 21.37 -3.22
C PHE A 68 -0.84 21.45 -2.85
N HIS A 69 -0.46 22.25 -1.86
CA HIS A 69 0.92 22.36 -1.40
C HIS A 69 1.08 21.86 0.04
N LEU A 70 0.32 22.41 1.00
CA LEU A 70 0.51 22.09 2.42
C LEU A 70 0.05 20.66 2.74
N VAL A 71 -1.09 20.22 2.19
CA VAL A 71 -1.59 18.86 2.42
C VAL A 71 -0.63 17.81 1.85
N PRO A 72 -0.23 17.82 0.57
CA PRO A 72 0.78 16.89 0.06
C PRO A 72 2.11 16.97 0.81
N LEU A 73 2.56 18.17 1.18
CA LEU A 73 3.79 18.34 1.94
C LEU A 73 3.72 17.61 3.30
N SER A 74 2.58 17.71 4.00
CA SER A 74 2.36 16.99 5.26
C SER A 74 2.43 15.47 5.08
N VAL A 75 1.90 14.95 3.96
CA VAL A 75 1.91 13.52 3.64
C VAL A 75 3.33 13.05 3.28
N ILE A 76 4.09 13.82 2.50
CA ILE A 76 5.50 13.54 2.21
C ILE A 76 6.29 13.44 3.51
N ILE A 77 6.12 14.40 4.42
CA ILE A 77 6.78 14.40 5.73
C ILE A 77 6.41 13.14 6.51
N ALA A 78 5.12 12.80 6.59
CA ALA A 78 4.64 11.59 7.28
C ALA A 78 5.23 10.30 6.67
N LEU A 79 5.30 10.21 5.34
CA LEU A 79 5.90 9.08 4.62
C LEU A 79 7.39 8.93 4.91
N VAL A 80 8.13 10.04 4.90
CA VAL A 80 9.56 10.07 5.20
C VAL A 80 9.81 9.59 6.64
N PHE A 81 9.08 10.11 7.62
CA PHE A 81 9.19 9.67 9.01
C PHE A 81 8.84 8.19 9.18
N SER A 82 7.75 7.75 8.55
CA SER A 82 7.30 6.35 8.57
C SER A 82 8.38 5.43 7.99
N TRP A 83 8.96 5.79 6.86
CA TRP A 83 10.02 5.04 6.20
C TRP A 83 11.32 5.04 7.02
N ILE A 84 11.75 6.16 7.58
CA ILE A 84 12.93 6.24 8.46
C ILE A 84 12.75 5.32 9.67
N CYS A 85 11.59 5.38 10.33
CA CYS A 85 11.25 4.50 11.44
C CYS A 85 11.29 3.03 11.01
N MET A 86 10.65 2.69 9.89
CA MET A 86 10.61 1.30 9.41
C MET A 86 12.01 0.78 9.04
N THR A 87 12.85 1.62 8.46
CA THR A 87 14.24 1.29 8.09
C THR A 87 15.09 1.05 9.34
N LYS A 88 14.91 1.85 10.41
CA LYS A 88 15.55 1.59 11.71
C LYS A 88 15.16 0.21 12.25
N TYR A 89 13.89 -0.17 12.17
CA TYR A 89 13.44 -1.50 12.62
C TYR A 89 13.95 -2.64 11.73
N ALA A 90 13.96 -2.45 10.41
CA ALA A 90 14.43 -3.45 9.46
C ALA A 90 15.95 -3.72 9.57
N ALA A 91 16.72 -2.70 9.96
CA ALA A 91 18.16 -2.82 10.17
C ALA A 91 18.54 -3.55 11.46
N ILE A 92 17.63 -3.61 12.44
CA ILE A 92 17.78 -4.48 13.62
C ILE A 92 17.51 -5.92 13.14
N GLN A 93 18.53 -6.52 12.53
CA GLN A 93 18.46 -7.91 12.09
C GLN A 93 18.19 -8.81 13.32
N PRO A 94 17.11 -9.62 13.32
CA PRO A 94 16.98 -10.67 14.31
C PRO A 94 18.17 -11.60 14.11
N GLN A 95 18.99 -11.79 15.16
CA GLN A 95 20.08 -12.75 15.15
C GLN A 95 19.54 -14.06 14.55
N LYS A 96 20.14 -14.49 13.43
CA LYS A 96 19.91 -15.84 12.95
C LYS A 96 20.21 -16.78 14.13
N PRO A 97 19.32 -17.73 14.47
CA PRO A 97 19.68 -18.75 15.43
C PRO A 97 20.98 -19.39 14.95
N PRO A 98 21.96 -19.68 15.83
CA PRO A 98 23.13 -20.44 15.43
C PRO A 98 22.62 -21.72 14.76
N GLU A 99 23.01 -21.92 13.50
CA GLU A 99 22.80 -23.16 12.77
C GLU A 99 23.64 -24.22 13.47
N GLY A 100 23.03 -24.87 14.46
CA GLY A 100 23.70 -25.84 15.29
C GLY A 100 22.75 -26.31 16.37
N LYS A 101 22.35 -27.58 16.24
CA LYS A 101 21.51 -28.38 17.16
C LYS A 101 20.02 -28.39 16.81
N THR A 102 19.70 -29.31 15.91
CA THR A 102 18.49 -30.17 15.95
C THR A 102 18.19 -30.57 17.39
N LYS A 103 17.22 -29.92 18.05
CA LYS A 103 16.47 -30.53 19.18
C LYS A 103 15.00 -30.08 19.16
N THR A 104 14.18 -31.07 18.84
CA THR A 104 12.81 -31.39 19.28
C THR A 104 11.86 -30.21 19.52
N LYS A 105 10.97 -29.97 18.54
CA LYS A 105 9.80 -29.09 18.65
C LYS A 105 8.52 -29.92 18.68
N GLN A 106 8.07 -30.29 19.85
CA GLN A 106 6.69 -30.66 20.12
C GLN A 106 6.27 -29.97 21.42
N GLN A 107 5.00 -29.53 21.51
CA GLN A 107 4.34 -28.98 22.71
C GLN A 107 4.28 -27.47 22.98
N LYS A 108 4.60 -26.56 22.04
CA LYS A 108 4.14 -25.15 22.23
C LYS A 108 3.82 -24.44 20.92
N LYS A 109 2.95 -25.07 20.13
CA LYS A 109 2.81 -24.84 18.69
C LYS A 109 1.37 -24.57 18.24
N GLU A 110 0.46 -24.05 19.06
CA GLU A 110 -0.92 -23.81 18.61
C GLU A 110 -1.38 -22.35 18.59
N GLN A 111 -0.95 -21.49 19.51
CA GLN A 111 -1.40 -20.08 19.48
C GLN A 111 -0.53 -19.13 18.65
N ILE A 112 0.78 -19.40 18.49
CA ILE A 112 1.71 -18.52 17.74
C ILE A 112 1.71 -18.83 16.23
N GLN A 113 1.23 -20.00 15.83
CA GLN A 113 1.31 -20.44 14.43
C GLN A 113 0.36 -19.71 13.48
N LYS A 114 -0.85 -19.31 13.90
CA LYS A 114 -1.83 -18.71 12.97
C LYS A 114 -1.35 -17.35 12.43
N THR A 115 -0.72 -16.53 13.26
CA THR A 115 -0.11 -15.26 12.84
C THR A 115 1.25 -15.45 12.16
N GLU A 116 2.05 -16.44 12.56
CA GLU A 116 3.31 -16.78 11.85
C GLU A 116 3.05 -17.32 10.44
N LYS A 117 1.99 -18.09 10.20
CA LYS A 117 1.69 -18.69 8.88
C LYS A 117 1.28 -17.63 7.85
N LEU A 118 0.52 -16.61 8.27
CA LEU A 118 0.14 -15.50 7.40
C LEU A 118 1.36 -14.60 7.13
N THR A 119 2.12 -14.25 8.16
CA THR A 119 3.32 -13.41 8.01
C THR A 119 4.45 -14.12 7.25
N SER A 120 4.58 -15.44 7.36
CA SER A 120 5.55 -16.22 6.57
C SER A 120 5.12 -16.38 5.12
N ARG A 121 3.82 -16.51 4.84
CA ARG A 121 3.28 -16.51 3.46
C ARG A 121 3.46 -15.15 2.80
N ILE A 122 3.10 -14.07 3.49
CA ILE A 122 3.30 -12.70 3.03
C ILE A 122 4.79 -12.41 2.88
N GLY A 123 5.61 -12.78 3.88
CA GLY A 123 7.06 -12.63 3.84
C GLY A 123 7.71 -13.40 2.69
N GLY A 124 7.21 -14.59 2.35
CA GLY A 124 7.64 -15.39 1.21
C GLY A 124 7.21 -14.77 -0.14
N ALA A 125 5.99 -14.25 -0.24
CA ALA A 125 5.52 -13.53 -1.42
C ALA A 125 6.35 -12.25 -1.66
N ILE A 126 6.56 -11.45 -0.62
CA ILE A 126 7.44 -10.28 -0.63
C ILE A 126 8.86 -10.71 -1.03
N GLY A 127 9.39 -11.78 -0.45
CA GLY A 127 10.72 -12.30 -0.78
C GLY A 127 10.88 -12.65 -2.26
N ARG A 128 9.87 -13.30 -2.86
CA ARG A 128 9.85 -13.62 -4.31
C ARG A 128 9.77 -12.37 -5.18
N PHE A 129 8.92 -11.42 -4.82
CA PHE A 129 8.79 -10.15 -5.52
C PHE A 129 10.11 -9.37 -5.52
N PHE A 130 10.75 -9.24 -4.35
CA PHE A 130 12.09 -8.65 -4.24
C PHE A 130 13.17 -9.46 -4.95
N GLY A 131 13.03 -10.78 -5.05
CA GLY A 131 13.92 -11.62 -5.85
C GLY A 131 13.89 -11.24 -7.32
N ARG A 132 12.69 -10.99 -7.88
CA ARG A 132 12.50 -10.55 -9.28
C ARG A 132 13.01 -9.13 -9.51
N ILE A 133 12.70 -8.20 -8.60
CA ILE A 133 13.25 -6.83 -8.66
C ILE A 133 14.77 -6.89 -8.61
N LYS A 134 15.36 -7.67 -7.68
CA LYS A 134 16.79 -7.86 -7.57
C LYS A 134 17.38 -8.38 -8.88
N SER A 135 16.80 -9.41 -9.50
CA SER A 135 17.32 -9.92 -10.78
C SER A 135 17.26 -8.89 -11.90
N GLY A 136 16.24 -8.03 -11.93
CA GLY A 136 16.14 -6.93 -12.90
C GLY A 136 17.17 -5.83 -12.64
N LEU A 137 17.28 -5.38 -11.39
CA LEU A 137 18.22 -4.32 -10.99
C LEU A 137 19.69 -4.75 -11.16
N LEU A 138 20.01 -6.02 -10.86
CA LEU A 138 21.36 -6.56 -11.00
C LEU A 138 21.82 -6.72 -12.46
N ARG A 139 20.91 -6.67 -13.45
CA ARG A 139 21.30 -6.64 -14.87
C ARG A 139 21.97 -5.31 -15.25
N ILE A 140 21.74 -4.25 -14.49
CA ILE A 140 22.37 -2.95 -14.70
C ILE A 140 23.73 -2.96 -13.99
N LYS A 141 24.84 -2.95 -14.75
CA LYS A 141 26.22 -3.05 -14.22
C LYS A 141 26.49 -2.09 -13.05
N GLY A 142 26.02 -0.84 -13.12
CA GLY A 142 26.20 0.15 -12.05
C GLY A 142 25.41 -0.14 -10.76
N VAL A 143 24.21 -0.71 -10.89
CA VAL A 143 23.35 -1.00 -9.74
C VAL A 143 23.79 -2.29 -9.03
N SER A 144 24.34 -3.25 -9.78
CA SER A 144 24.94 -4.47 -9.23
C SER A 144 26.06 -4.18 -8.23
N TYR A 145 26.90 -3.18 -8.54
CA TYR A 145 27.98 -2.75 -7.65
C TYR A 145 27.45 -2.13 -6.34
N ILE A 146 26.43 -1.26 -6.43
CA ILE A 146 25.83 -0.61 -5.26
C ILE A 146 25.07 -1.63 -4.40
N TRP A 147 24.36 -2.56 -5.04
CA TRP A 147 23.56 -3.59 -4.37
C TRP A 147 24.42 -4.63 -3.63
N SER A 148 25.54 -5.04 -4.21
CA SER A 148 26.47 -6.01 -3.62
C SER A 148 27.29 -5.41 -2.46
N LYS A 149 27.68 -4.13 -2.57
CA LYS A 149 28.59 -3.48 -1.61
C LYS A 149 27.88 -2.94 -0.36
N VAL A 150 26.55 -2.78 -0.38
CA VAL A 150 25.83 -2.07 0.69
C VAL A 150 24.63 -2.88 1.20
N SER A 151 24.85 -3.71 2.23
CA SER A 151 23.77 -4.44 2.93
C SER A 151 22.68 -3.51 3.49
N PHE A 152 23.06 -2.27 3.82
CA PHE A 152 22.15 -1.18 4.19
C PHE A 152 21.19 -0.80 3.05
N ALA A 153 21.66 -0.71 1.80
CA ALA A 153 20.84 -0.32 0.66
C ALA A 153 19.69 -1.33 0.45
N ARG A 154 19.95 -2.62 0.68
CA ARG A 154 18.92 -3.66 0.57
C ARG A 154 17.78 -3.48 1.59
N ALA A 155 18.10 -3.13 2.83
CA ALA A 155 17.09 -2.89 3.86
C ALA A 155 16.29 -1.62 3.56
N THR A 156 16.98 -0.56 3.15
CA THR A 156 16.42 0.75 2.80
C THR A 156 15.51 0.71 1.58
N ILE A 157 15.91 -0.01 0.53
CA ILE A 157 15.09 -0.20 -0.68
C ILE A 157 13.88 -1.06 -0.33
N LYS A 158 14.09 -2.14 0.44
CA LYS A 158 12.98 -3.01 0.85
C LYS A 158 11.93 -2.26 1.65
N SER A 159 12.35 -1.43 2.59
CA SER A 159 11.43 -0.63 3.38
C SER A 159 10.72 0.41 2.52
N ALA A 160 11.45 1.17 1.69
CA ALA A 160 10.88 2.19 0.82
C ALA A 160 9.80 1.62 -0.11
N THR A 161 10.09 0.51 -0.79
CA THR A 161 9.13 -0.12 -1.70
C THR A 161 7.87 -0.60 -0.97
N ILE A 162 8.01 -1.17 0.23
CA ILE A 162 6.84 -1.60 1.02
C ILE A 162 6.00 -0.39 1.43
N THR A 163 6.63 0.69 1.91
CA THR A 163 5.92 1.91 2.31
C THR A 163 5.15 2.52 1.14
N ILE A 164 5.81 2.68 -0.01
CA ILE A 164 5.19 3.22 -1.23
C ILE A 164 4.03 2.34 -1.71
N LEU A 165 4.21 1.01 -1.71
CA LEU A 165 3.18 0.08 -2.17
C LEU A 165 1.96 0.07 -1.26
N VAL A 166 2.17 0.10 0.06
CA VAL A 166 1.08 0.21 1.05
C VAL A 166 0.34 1.52 0.88
N PHE A 167 1.06 2.64 0.78
CA PHE A 167 0.47 3.96 0.55
C PHE A 167 -0.37 3.99 -0.73
N SER A 168 0.21 3.55 -1.85
CA SER A 168 -0.48 3.53 -3.16
C SER A 168 -1.72 2.63 -3.14
N ALA A 169 -1.64 1.45 -2.53
CA ALA A 169 -2.77 0.53 -2.41
C ALA A 169 -3.91 1.12 -1.57
N LEU A 170 -3.58 1.87 -0.52
CA LEU A 170 -4.58 2.55 0.31
C LEU A 170 -5.25 3.70 -0.43
N VAL A 171 -4.47 4.54 -1.12
CA VAL A 171 -5.02 5.62 -1.95
C VAL A 171 -6.00 5.06 -2.98
N LEU A 172 -5.62 3.98 -3.68
CA LEU A 172 -6.49 3.31 -4.65
C LEU A 172 -7.75 2.73 -4.00
N LEU A 173 -7.60 2.01 -2.88
CA LEU A 173 -8.73 1.40 -2.17
C LEU A 173 -9.74 2.46 -1.73
N VAL A 174 -9.26 3.54 -1.11
CA VAL A 174 -10.13 4.62 -0.63
C VAL A 174 -10.75 5.40 -1.80
N SER A 175 -10.01 5.58 -2.91
CA SER A 175 -10.55 6.20 -4.13
C SER A 175 -11.73 5.41 -4.70
N VAL A 176 -11.59 4.09 -4.76
CA VAL A 176 -12.66 3.17 -5.19
C VAL A 176 -13.88 3.26 -4.27
N ILE A 177 -13.67 3.43 -2.96
CA ILE A 177 -14.76 3.53 -1.98
C ILE A 177 -15.49 4.88 -2.07
N ALA A 178 -14.78 6.00 -2.16
CA ALA A 178 -15.44 7.32 -2.13
C ALA A 178 -15.96 7.79 -3.50
N TYR A 179 -15.50 7.16 -4.58
CA TYR A 179 -15.99 7.39 -5.94
C TYR A 179 -16.49 6.07 -6.54
N PRO A 180 -17.63 5.52 -6.07
CA PRO A 180 -18.19 4.28 -6.60
C PRO A 180 -18.49 4.37 -8.10
N GLY A 181 -18.75 5.58 -8.62
CA GLY A 181 -18.88 5.84 -10.05
C GLY A 181 -17.64 5.47 -10.89
N LEU A 182 -16.44 5.47 -10.32
CA LEU A 182 -15.23 5.01 -11.00
C LEU A 182 -15.27 3.52 -11.31
N ILE A 183 -15.83 2.72 -10.40
CA ILE A 183 -16.01 1.27 -10.61
C ILE A 183 -16.94 1.08 -11.79
N TYR A 184 -18.13 1.68 -11.70
CA TYR A 184 -19.15 1.56 -12.73
C TYR A 184 -18.63 2.04 -14.10
N GLY A 185 -18.01 3.23 -14.14
CA GLY A 185 -17.45 3.81 -15.35
C GLY A 185 -16.30 3.01 -15.95
N THR A 186 -15.41 2.45 -15.13
CA THR A 186 -14.30 1.61 -15.62
C THR A 186 -14.83 0.32 -16.22
N PHE A 187 -15.74 -0.37 -15.53
CA PHE A 187 -16.33 -1.59 -16.05
C PHE A 187 -17.17 -1.29 -17.30
N SER A 188 -18.10 -0.33 -17.25
CA SER A 188 -18.94 0.01 -18.40
C SER A 188 -18.08 0.40 -19.62
N ASN A 189 -17.03 1.20 -19.45
CA ASN A 189 -16.11 1.53 -20.54
C ASN A 189 -15.30 0.32 -21.03
N MET A 190 -14.87 -0.58 -20.14
CA MET A 190 -14.19 -1.82 -20.57
C MET A 190 -15.11 -2.71 -21.40
N TYR A 191 -16.38 -2.83 -21.02
CA TYR A 191 -17.39 -3.57 -21.79
C TYR A 191 -17.68 -2.91 -23.14
N LEU A 192 -17.85 -1.58 -23.16
CA LEU A 192 -18.17 -0.84 -24.39
C LEU A 192 -16.98 -0.81 -25.37
N ARG A 193 -15.74 -0.78 -24.88
CA ARG A 193 -14.54 -0.67 -25.73
C ARG A 193 -13.93 -2.02 -26.14
N ASN A 194 -14.33 -3.14 -25.53
CA ASN A 194 -13.76 -4.45 -25.85
C ASN A 194 -14.85 -5.43 -26.30
N PRO A 195 -15.12 -5.53 -27.62
CA PRO A 195 -16.08 -6.49 -28.15
C PRO A 195 -15.72 -7.93 -27.79
N SER A 196 -14.43 -8.27 -27.69
CA SER A 196 -13.95 -9.60 -27.28
C SER A 196 -14.33 -9.97 -25.85
N LEU A 197 -14.36 -9.01 -24.92
CA LEU A 197 -14.78 -9.25 -23.53
C LEU A 197 -16.29 -9.46 -23.45
N LEU A 198 -17.04 -8.68 -24.23
CA LEU A 198 -18.48 -8.86 -24.38
C LEU A 198 -18.82 -10.23 -24.99
N GLU A 199 -18.12 -10.63 -26.05
CA GLU A 199 -18.28 -11.94 -26.69
C GLU A 199 -17.84 -13.10 -25.79
N PHE A 200 -16.75 -12.93 -25.03
CA PHE A 200 -16.33 -13.91 -24.02
C PHE A 200 -17.43 -14.12 -22.98
N ILE A 201 -18.06 -13.05 -22.48
CA ILE A 201 -19.12 -13.15 -21.47
C ILE A 201 -20.39 -13.75 -22.07
N LYS A 202 -20.74 -13.41 -23.31
CA LYS A 202 -21.82 -14.07 -24.04
C LYS A 202 -21.52 -15.57 -24.21
N SER A 203 -20.29 -15.92 -24.56
CA SER A 203 -19.84 -17.31 -24.70
C SER A 203 -19.89 -18.07 -23.38
N VAL A 204 -19.43 -17.47 -22.29
CA VAL A 204 -19.55 -18.04 -20.93
C VAL A 204 -21.01 -18.21 -20.53
N ASN A 205 -21.87 -17.22 -20.76
CA ASN A 205 -23.30 -17.33 -20.46
C ASN A 205 -23.98 -18.42 -21.30
N ASN A 206 -23.62 -18.54 -22.57
CA ASN A 206 -24.15 -19.58 -23.46
C ASN A 206 -23.63 -20.96 -23.06
N ALA A 207 -22.35 -21.07 -22.67
CA ALA A 207 -21.78 -22.30 -22.13
C ALA A 207 -22.41 -22.67 -20.78
N LEU A 208 -22.72 -21.69 -19.94
CA LEU A 208 -23.42 -21.91 -18.67
C LEU A 208 -24.86 -22.37 -18.90
N LYS A 209 -25.57 -21.75 -19.84
CA LYS A 209 -26.92 -22.19 -20.27
C LYS A 209 -26.88 -23.60 -20.85
N GLY A 210 -25.95 -23.87 -21.76
CA GLY A 210 -25.74 -25.21 -22.32
C GLY A 210 -25.34 -26.24 -21.27
N PHE A 211 -24.56 -25.85 -20.26
CA PHE A 211 -24.23 -26.70 -19.12
C PHE A 211 -25.44 -26.98 -18.22
N VAL A 212 -26.28 -25.97 -17.97
CA VAL A 212 -27.54 -26.11 -17.22
C VAL A 212 -28.55 -26.98 -17.97
N GLU A 213 -28.65 -26.82 -19.29
CA GLU A 213 -29.51 -27.63 -20.17
C GLU A 213 -28.99 -29.07 -20.30
N ALA A 214 -27.67 -29.27 -20.41
CA ALA A 214 -27.05 -30.60 -20.51
C ALA A 214 -27.03 -31.37 -19.19
N LEU A 215 -27.08 -30.69 -18.04
CA LEU A 215 -27.09 -31.30 -16.71
C LEU A 215 -28.48 -31.64 -16.16
N GLY A 216 -29.50 -31.78 -17.02
CA GLY A 216 -30.86 -32.21 -16.62
C GLY A 216 -30.93 -33.27 -15.50
N PRO A 217 -30.05 -34.28 -15.40
CA PRO A 217 -30.05 -35.25 -14.29
C PRO A 217 -29.19 -34.90 -13.06
N VAL A 218 -28.27 -33.91 -13.13
CA VAL A 218 -27.35 -33.50 -12.04
C VAL A 218 -27.88 -32.23 -11.33
N GLY A 219 -29.20 -32.01 -11.37
CA GLY A 219 -29.88 -30.86 -10.79
C GLY A 219 -29.63 -30.65 -9.28
N TRP A 220 -29.13 -31.67 -8.57
CA TRP A 220 -28.78 -31.55 -7.15
C TRP A 220 -27.56 -30.66 -6.87
N LEU A 221 -26.52 -30.65 -7.73
CA LEU A 221 -25.35 -29.77 -7.57
C LEU A 221 -25.68 -28.32 -7.95
N CYS A 222 -26.37 -28.11 -9.07
CA CYS A 222 -26.81 -26.79 -9.48
C CYS A 222 -27.83 -26.21 -8.50
N SER A 223 -28.78 -27.00 -7.97
CA SER A 223 -29.70 -26.52 -6.94
C SER A 223 -29.01 -26.28 -5.61
N SER A 224 -28.00 -27.09 -5.21
CA SER A 224 -27.23 -26.85 -3.98
C SER A 224 -26.41 -25.56 -4.07
N ILE A 225 -25.76 -25.29 -5.20
CA ILE A 225 -25.03 -24.04 -5.43
C ILE A 225 -26.02 -22.86 -5.52
N ASN A 226 -27.12 -23.00 -6.25
CA ASN A 226 -28.14 -21.97 -6.38
C ASN A 226 -28.79 -21.63 -5.03
N ASN A 227 -29.16 -22.65 -4.24
CA ASN A 227 -29.72 -22.48 -2.90
C ASN A 227 -28.68 -21.91 -1.93
N ALA A 228 -27.40 -22.29 -2.04
CA ALA A 228 -26.33 -21.68 -1.27
C ALA A 228 -26.16 -20.20 -1.61
N ILE A 229 -26.19 -19.83 -2.90
CA ILE A 229 -26.11 -18.42 -3.34
C ILE A 229 -27.35 -17.63 -2.90
N ILE A 230 -28.55 -18.17 -3.10
CA ILE A 230 -29.81 -17.55 -2.68
C ILE A 230 -29.85 -17.40 -1.15
N SER A 231 -29.37 -18.39 -0.39
CA SER A 231 -29.31 -18.29 1.08
C SER A 231 -28.24 -17.30 1.57
N ALA A 232 -27.15 -17.14 0.83
CA ALA A 232 -26.12 -16.14 1.13
C ALA A 232 -26.50 -14.74 0.66
N ALA A 233 -27.43 -14.60 -0.29
CA ALA A 233 -27.81 -13.32 -0.89
C ALA A 233 -28.36 -12.30 0.13
N PRO A 234 -29.23 -12.66 1.10
CA PRO A 234 -29.66 -11.75 2.16
C PRO A 234 -28.49 -11.26 3.03
N ALA A 235 -27.56 -12.14 3.40
CA ALA A 235 -26.39 -11.79 4.20
C ALA A 235 -25.43 -10.88 3.42
N LEU A 236 -25.19 -11.17 2.14
CA LEU A 236 -24.39 -10.34 1.26
C LEU A 236 -25.03 -8.96 1.04
N ARG A 237 -26.35 -8.92 0.84
CA ARG A 237 -27.11 -7.68 0.72
C ARG A 237 -27.06 -6.87 2.02
N GLY A 238 -27.28 -7.51 3.16
CA GLY A 238 -27.17 -6.88 4.48
C GLY A 238 -25.78 -6.31 4.73
N PHE A 239 -24.72 -7.07 4.40
CA PHE A 239 -23.34 -6.61 4.47
C PHE A 239 -23.08 -5.43 3.53
N ALA A 240 -23.53 -5.50 2.27
CA ALA A 240 -23.36 -4.42 1.31
C ALA A 240 -24.12 -3.16 1.72
N SER A 241 -25.33 -3.29 2.28
CA SER A 241 -26.11 -2.18 2.82
C SER A 241 -25.47 -1.58 4.07
N ALA A 242 -24.95 -2.40 4.99
CA ALA A 242 -24.24 -1.93 6.17
C ALA A 242 -22.94 -1.21 5.81
N LEU A 243 -22.16 -1.78 4.88
CA LEU A 243 -20.96 -1.15 4.34
C LEU A 243 -21.32 0.15 3.61
N GLY A 244 -22.37 0.13 2.80
CA GLY A 244 -22.92 1.31 2.12
C GLY A 244 -23.30 2.43 3.09
N GLY A 245 -23.98 2.09 4.19
CA GLY A 245 -24.29 3.04 5.25
C GLY A 245 -23.05 3.61 5.95
N LEU A 246 -22.03 2.77 6.18
CA LEU A 246 -20.77 3.19 6.79
C LEU A 246 -19.97 4.15 5.91
N VAL A 247 -19.97 3.93 4.59
CA VAL A 247 -19.20 4.76 3.64
C VAL A 247 -20.02 5.93 3.09
N LYS A 248 -21.33 5.95 3.30
CA LYS A 248 -22.21 7.02 2.79
C LYS A 248 -21.74 8.44 3.17
N PRO A 249 -21.37 8.73 4.44
CA PRO A 249 -20.83 10.05 4.78
C PRO A 249 -19.59 10.42 3.95
N LEU A 250 -18.74 9.44 3.62
CA LEU A 250 -17.54 9.62 2.79
C LEU A 250 -17.89 9.85 1.31
N VAL A 251 -18.94 9.18 0.80
CA VAL A 251 -19.41 9.34 -0.58
C VAL A 251 -20.12 10.69 -0.78
N ASP A 252 -20.81 11.20 0.24
CA ASP A 252 -21.57 12.45 0.17
C ASP A 252 -20.69 13.70 0.38
N LEU A 253 -19.42 13.53 0.82
CA LEU A 253 -18.46 14.62 0.95
C LEU A 253 -18.18 15.30 -0.41
N PRO A 254 -17.99 16.64 -0.44
CA PRO A 254 -17.51 17.32 -1.64
C PRO A 254 -16.13 16.79 -2.06
N PRO A 255 -15.73 16.93 -3.34
CA PRO A 255 -14.46 16.41 -3.85
C PRO A 255 -13.24 16.83 -3.01
N VAL A 256 -13.22 18.09 -2.55
CA VAL A 256 -12.18 18.63 -1.66
C VAL A 256 -12.14 17.87 -0.33
N GLY A 257 -13.30 17.65 0.29
CA GLY A 257 -13.42 16.91 1.54
C GLY A 257 -12.98 15.45 1.39
N LYS A 258 -13.34 14.78 0.29
CA LYS A 258 -12.87 13.43 -0.03
C LYS A 258 -11.35 13.39 -0.14
N TYR A 259 -10.75 14.32 -0.88
CA TYR A 259 -9.30 14.40 -1.03
C TYR A 259 -8.58 14.64 0.30
N LEU A 260 -9.09 15.50 1.17
CA LEU A 260 -8.53 15.70 2.52
C LEU A 260 -8.61 14.44 3.38
N VAL A 261 -9.74 13.72 3.33
CA VAL A 261 -9.88 12.44 4.03
C VAL A 261 -8.91 11.40 3.46
N PHE A 262 -8.70 11.37 2.15
CA PHE A 262 -7.76 10.45 1.50
C PHE A 262 -6.34 10.66 2.00
N GLN A 263 -5.88 11.91 1.94
CA GLN A 263 -4.52 12.27 2.33
C GLN A 263 -4.27 12.00 3.82
N ASN A 264 -5.25 12.33 4.67
CA ASN A 264 -5.18 12.02 6.10
C ASN A 264 -5.14 10.51 6.37
N ILE A 265 -6.07 9.73 5.83
CA ILE A 265 -6.11 8.28 6.06
C ILE A 265 -4.80 7.65 5.56
N ALA A 266 -4.33 8.04 4.38
CA ALA A 266 -3.12 7.47 3.80
C ALA A 266 -1.88 7.78 4.66
N ALA A 267 -1.76 9.00 5.20
CA ALA A 267 -0.70 9.37 6.13
C ALA A 267 -0.78 8.60 7.46
N TRP A 268 -1.96 8.57 8.09
CA TRP A 268 -2.20 7.89 9.37
C TRP A 268 -1.95 6.39 9.28
N VAL A 269 -2.46 5.74 8.24
CA VAL A 269 -2.29 4.29 8.06
C VAL A 269 -0.84 3.96 7.73
N SER A 270 -0.13 4.81 6.99
CA SER A 270 1.31 4.64 6.74
C SER A 270 2.13 4.73 8.05
N ALA A 271 1.81 5.71 8.90
CA ALA A 271 2.43 5.86 10.21
C ALA A 271 2.14 4.67 11.14
N LEU A 272 0.87 4.25 11.20
CA LEU A 272 0.44 3.11 12.01
C LEU A 272 1.08 1.81 11.52
N SER A 273 1.21 1.63 10.20
CA SER A 273 1.90 0.47 9.61
C SER A 273 3.36 0.41 10.02
N ALA A 274 4.07 1.55 9.99
CA ALA A 274 5.46 1.63 10.45
C ALA A 274 5.58 1.34 11.95
N PHE A 275 4.63 1.84 12.76
CA PHE A 275 4.57 1.58 14.19
C PHE A 275 4.32 0.10 14.51
N LEU A 276 3.30 -0.51 13.89
CA LEU A 276 2.97 -1.92 14.06
C LEU A 276 4.12 -2.83 13.62
N TYR A 277 4.79 -2.50 12.51
CA TYR A 277 5.98 -3.22 12.06
C TYR A 277 7.10 -3.18 13.12
N GLY A 278 7.36 -2.01 13.70
CA GLY A 278 8.32 -1.85 14.79
C GLY A 278 7.93 -2.61 16.06
N PHE A 279 6.65 -2.57 16.43
CA PHE A 279 6.14 -3.27 17.61
C PHE A 279 6.28 -4.80 17.47
N LEU A 280 5.87 -5.36 16.33
CA LEU A 280 5.94 -6.80 16.06
C LEU A 280 7.38 -7.32 16.02
N THR A 281 8.29 -6.57 15.40
CA THR A 281 9.71 -6.92 15.35
C THR A 281 10.37 -6.85 16.73
N ARG A 282 10.07 -5.82 17.53
CA ARG A 282 10.60 -5.65 18.89
C ARG A 282 10.08 -6.71 19.87
N LYS A 283 8.79 -7.05 19.82
CA LYS A 283 8.18 -8.10 20.65
C LYS A 283 8.81 -9.47 20.36
N SER A 284 8.97 -9.79 19.08
CA SER A 284 9.63 -11.03 18.63
C SER A 284 11.08 -11.14 19.10
N TYR A 285 11.82 -10.02 19.13
CA TYR A 285 13.19 -9.99 19.66
C TYR A 285 13.23 -10.23 21.17
N ARG A 286 12.36 -9.57 21.96
CA ARG A 286 12.30 -9.74 23.43
C ARG A 286 11.98 -11.19 23.82
N LEU A 287 10.99 -11.80 23.17
CA LEU A 287 10.63 -13.21 23.40
C LEU A 287 11.77 -14.18 23.05
N ARG A 288 12.51 -13.93 21.95
CA ARG A 288 13.67 -14.75 21.59
C ARG A 288 14.85 -14.60 22.55
N ARG A 289 15.04 -13.42 23.15
CA ARG A 289 16.09 -13.18 24.15
C ARG A 289 15.76 -13.84 25.49
N ALA A 290 14.48 -13.82 25.90
CA ALA A 290 14.01 -14.52 27.10
C ALA A 290 14.20 -16.04 27.00
N LYS A 291 14.11 -16.62 25.80
CA LYS A 291 14.31 -18.06 25.55
C LYS A 291 15.79 -18.50 25.49
N LYS A 292 16.74 -17.56 25.58
CA LYS A 292 18.19 -17.82 25.58
C LYS A 292 18.82 -17.74 26.98
N ARG A 293 18.08 -17.27 27.97
CA ARG A 293 18.41 -17.42 29.39
C ARG A 293 17.74 -18.68 29.90
#